data_AF-A0A438FYE1-F1
#
_entry.id   AF-A0A438FYE1-F1
#
_cell.length_a   1.000
_cell.length_b   1.000
_cell.length_c   1.000
_cell.angle_alpha   90.00
_cell.angle_beta   90.00
_cell.angle_gamma   90.00
#
_symmetry.space_group_name_H-M   'P 1'
#
loop_
_entity.id
_entity.type
_entity.pdbx_description
1 polymer ?
#
loop_
_entity_poly.entity_id
_entity_poly.type
_entity_poly.pdbx_seq_one_letter_code
_entity_poly.pdbx_strand_id
1 'polypeptide(L)'
;MAAPSFASSQWIYDVFLSFRGEDTRLGFAAHLYEALCRRGVNTFFDDYEIRRGESISPTLVKAIEGSRCSIIILSQNYASSTWCLEELVKILECRNTMGQLVLPNFYNVDPSVVRKHERSFGEAMVKHEKTLKQDMNKVKNWSKALSEVANLAGWNSHKKPEPKFIREIVIEVLKKLFGLSPGDAKCLVEEDSPIQNTEVVPSPHSSTLHIAPGHFDYTEVDDIISQHYSQLVSEMLDSFYI
;
A
#
# COMPACT_ATOMS: atom_id res chain seq x y z
N MET A 1 -24.83 -11.49 27.68
CA MET A 1 -23.71 -10.81 27.01
C MET A 1 -24.05 -10.77 25.53
N ALA A 2 -24.37 -9.60 24.98
CA ALA A 2 -24.61 -9.47 23.54
C ALA A 2 -23.27 -9.62 22.82
N ALA A 3 -23.23 -10.44 21.76
CA ALA A 3 -22.07 -10.53 20.88
C ALA A 3 -21.75 -9.13 20.31
N PRO A 4 -20.48 -8.76 20.13
CA PRO A 4 -20.15 -7.51 19.47
C PRO A 4 -20.76 -7.55 18.06
N SER A 5 -21.68 -6.63 17.79
CA SER A 5 -22.14 -6.40 16.42
C SER A 5 -20.93 -5.91 15.64
N PHE A 6 -20.38 -6.74 14.76
CA PHE A 6 -19.54 -6.23 13.69
C PHE A 6 -20.43 -5.29 12.88
N ALA A 7 -20.29 -3.99 13.12
CA ALA A 7 -20.87 -2.99 12.23
C ALA A 7 -20.43 -3.38 10.83
N SER A 8 -21.38 -3.62 9.93
CA SER A 8 -21.07 -3.89 8.53
C SER A 8 -20.13 -2.78 8.08
N SER A 9 -18.86 -3.11 7.82
CA SER A 9 -17.89 -2.13 7.36
C SER A 9 -18.48 -1.50 6.09
N GLN A 10 -18.71 -0.19 6.12
CA GLN A 10 -19.12 0.57 4.92
C GLN A 10 -18.05 0.45 3.81
N TRP A 11 -16.85 0.05 4.18
CA TRP A 11 -15.68 -0.05 3.33
C TRP A 11 -15.44 -1.49 2.89
N ILE A 12 -15.18 -1.64 1.59
CA ILE A 12 -14.82 -2.88 0.91
C ILE A 12 -13.34 -3.18 1.13
N TYR A 13 -12.48 -2.15 1.15
CA TYR A 13 -11.03 -2.27 1.34
C TYR A 13 -10.55 -1.37 2.47
N ASP A 14 -9.46 -1.77 3.12
CA ASP A 14 -8.74 -0.92 4.05
C ASP A 14 -7.93 0.15 3.31
N VAL A 15 -7.25 -0.25 2.23
CA VAL A 15 -6.34 0.61 1.48
C VAL A 15 -6.58 0.51 -0.02
N PHE A 16 -6.63 1.65 -0.70
CA PHE A 16 -6.45 1.77 -2.15
C PHE A 16 -5.03 2.23 -2.46
N LEU A 17 -4.30 1.51 -3.32
CA LEU A 17 -2.97 1.92 -3.78
C LEU A 17 -3.07 2.57 -5.17
N SER A 18 -2.80 3.89 -5.25
CA SER A 18 -2.66 4.61 -6.51
C SER A 18 -1.18 4.86 -6.82
N PHE A 19 -0.74 4.45 -8.01
CA PHE A 19 0.66 4.51 -8.40
C PHE A 19 0.83 4.53 -9.92
N ARG A 20 1.98 5.02 -10.38
CA ARG A 20 2.38 4.84 -11.78
C ARG A 20 2.98 3.46 -11.94
N GLY A 21 2.29 2.61 -12.69
CA GLY A 21 2.67 1.22 -12.92
C GLY A 21 4.01 1.08 -13.61
N GLU A 22 4.27 1.89 -14.65
CA GLU A 22 5.58 1.89 -15.34
C GLU A 22 6.75 2.20 -14.39
N ASP A 23 6.54 3.01 -13.35
CA ASP A 23 7.61 3.41 -12.43
C ASP A 23 7.80 2.43 -11.27
N THR A 24 6.72 1.83 -10.77
CA THR A 24 6.72 1.21 -9.43
C THR A 24 6.04 -0.15 -9.32
N ARG A 25 5.28 -0.61 -10.34
CA ARG A 25 4.47 -1.84 -10.28
C ARG A 25 5.26 -3.06 -9.81
N LEU A 26 6.40 -3.32 -10.45
CA LEU A 26 7.22 -4.53 -10.21
C LEU A 26 8.23 -4.35 -9.07
N GLY A 27 8.27 -3.18 -8.43
CA GLY A 27 9.22 -2.87 -7.36
C GLY A 27 8.47 -2.36 -6.14
N PHE A 28 8.70 -1.10 -5.79
CA PHE A 28 8.19 -0.48 -4.57
C PHE A 28 6.69 -0.70 -4.33
N ALA A 29 5.83 -0.58 -5.34
CA ALA A 29 4.38 -0.74 -5.16
C ALA A 29 4.00 -2.19 -4.82
N ALA A 30 4.59 -3.19 -5.50
CA ALA A 30 4.39 -4.60 -5.20
C ALA A 30 4.90 -4.97 -3.80
N HIS A 31 6.08 -4.50 -3.41
CA HIS A 31 6.63 -4.75 -2.08
C HIS A 31 5.78 -4.10 -0.98
N LEU A 32 5.28 -2.88 -1.20
CA LEU A 32 4.38 -2.22 -0.25
C LEU A 32 3.04 -2.97 -0.13
N TYR A 33 2.45 -3.38 -1.25
CA TYR A 33 1.24 -4.19 -1.29
C TYR A 33 1.41 -5.48 -0.49
N GLU A 34 2.48 -6.23 -0.76
CA GLU A 34 2.77 -7.48 -0.05
C GLU A 34 2.95 -7.24 1.45
N ALA A 35 3.70 -6.21 1.84
CA ALA A 35 3.92 -5.87 3.24
C ALA A 35 2.62 -5.51 3.98
N LEU A 36 1.69 -4.81 3.31
CA LEU A 36 0.35 -4.52 3.86
C LEU A 36 -0.47 -5.80 4.03
N CYS A 37 -0.51 -6.65 2.99
CA CYS A 37 -1.26 -7.91 3.01
C CYS A 37 -0.74 -8.88 4.09
N ARG A 38 0.59 -8.98 4.28
CA ARG A 38 1.19 -9.77 5.37
C ARG A 38 0.72 -9.31 6.75
N ARG A 39 0.24 -8.07 6.90
CA ARG A 39 -0.27 -7.51 8.16
C ARG A 39 -1.80 -7.54 8.23
N GLY A 40 -2.46 -8.30 7.36
CA GLY A 40 -3.92 -8.44 7.32
C GLY A 40 -4.64 -7.19 6.83
N VAL A 41 -3.95 -6.25 6.19
CA VAL A 41 -4.56 -5.04 5.63
C VAL A 41 -5.15 -5.37 4.25
N ASN A 42 -6.48 -5.36 4.13
CA ASN A 42 -7.16 -5.67 2.87
C ASN A 42 -6.94 -4.52 1.87
N THR A 43 -6.05 -4.75 0.90
CA THR A 43 -5.53 -3.69 0.02
C THR A 43 -5.98 -3.92 -1.42
N PHE A 44 -6.57 -2.91 -2.04
CA PHE A 44 -6.78 -2.87 -3.48
C PHE A 44 -5.51 -2.38 -4.18
N PHE A 45 -4.92 -3.24 -5.00
CA PHE A 45 -3.77 -2.93 -5.83
C PHE A 45 -4.24 -2.52 -7.23
N ASP A 46 -4.11 -1.23 -7.58
CA ASP A 46 -4.50 -0.76 -8.91
C ASP A 46 -3.52 -1.21 -10.00
N ASP A 47 -3.61 -2.48 -10.40
CA ASP A 47 -2.82 -3.03 -11.51
C ASP A 47 -3.44 -2.69 -12.89
N TYR A 48 -4.51 -1.90 -12.91
CA TYR A 48 -5.36 -1.71 -14.09
C TYR A 48 -4.80 -0.72 -15.13
N GLU A 49 -3.65 -0.09 -14.89
CA GLU A 49 -3.02 0.82 -15.87
C GLU A 49 -2.76 0.15 -17.25
N ILE A 50 -2.82 -1.20 -17.33
CA ILE A 50 -2.70 -1.97 -18.58
C ILE A 50 -3.97 -1.87 -19.46
N ARG A 51 -5.13 -1.51 -18.89
CA ARG A 51 -6.41 -1.42 -19.62
C ARG A 51 -6.56 -0.05 -20.28
N ARG A 52 -6.26 0.00 -21.58
CA ARG A 52 -6.39 1.18 -22.46
C ARG A 52 -7.75 1.86 -22.31
N GLY A 53 -7.77 3.08 -21.78
CA GLY A 53 -8.93 3.97 -21.71
C GLY A 53 -8.60 5.33 -21.10
N GLU A 54 -9.33 6.39 -21.49
CA GLU A 54 -9.08 7.76 -21.05
C GLU A 54 -9.78 8.13 -19.73
N SER A 55 -10.70 7.29 -19.23
CA SER A 55 -11.52 7.54 -18.05
C SER A 55 -11.51 6.36 -17.09
N ILE A 56 -11.45 6.64 -15.79
CA ILE A 56 -11.47 5.61 -14.73
C ILE A 56 -12.72 4.72 -14.84
N SER A 57 -12.52 3.41 -14.72
CA SER A 57 -13.62 2.45 -14.83
C SER A 57 -14.60 2.57 -13.64
N PRO A 58 -15.89 2.23 -13.80
CA PRO A 58 -16.83 2.20 -12.68
C PRO A 58 -16.39 1.29 -11.52
N THR A 59 -15.68 0.19 -11.84
CA THR A 59 -15.10 -0.70 -10.83
C THR A 59 -14.03 0.01 -10.01
N LEU A 60 -13.18 0.80 -10.68
CA LEU A 60 -12.13 1.55 -10.03
C LEU A 60 -12.69 2.67 -9.15
N VAL A 61 -13.71 3.39 -9.63
CA VAL A 61 -14.44 4.39 -8.84
C VAL A 61 -14.98 3.76 -7.55
N LYS A 62 -15.62 2.59 -7.66
CA LYS A 62 -16.14 1.86 -6.48
C LYS A 62 -15.03 1.39 -5.55
N ALA A 63 -13.87 1.01 -6.06
CA ALA A 63 -12.73 0.64 -5.23
C ALA A 63 -12.20 1.85 -4.44
N ILE A 64 -12.08 3.01 -5.09
CA ILE A 64 -11.69 4.27 -4.43
C ILE A 64 -12.72 4.67 -3.37
N GLU A 65 -14.01 4.74 -3.72
CA GLU A 65 -15.09 5.11 -2.80
C GLU A 65 -15.27 4.09 -1.66
N GLY A 66 -15.02 2.81 -1.93
CA GLY A 66 -15.12 1.71 -0.97
C GLY A 66 -13.87 1.52 -0.11
N SER A 67 -12.84 2.37 -0.20
CA SER A 67 -11.61 2.23 0.58
C SER A 67 -11.56 3.16 1.78
N ARG A 68 -11.07 2.69 2.93
CA ARG A 68 -10.91 3.52 4.15
C ARG A 68 -9.78 4.55 4.01
N CYS A 69 -8.72 4.16 3.32
CA CYS A 69 -7.52 4.96 3.09
C CYS A 69 -7.07 4.84 1.64
N SER A 70 -6.52 5.92 1.09
CA SER A 70 -5.81 5.91 -0.18
C SER A 70 -4.35 6.26 0.04
N ILE A 71 -3.44 5.38 -0.39
CA ILE A 71 -2.00 5.63 -0.43
C ILE A 71 -1.64 6.01 -1.87
N ILE A 72 -1.02 7.17 -2.03
CA ILE A 72 -0.66 7.70 -3.34
C ILE A 72 0.86 7.67 -3.46
N ILE A 73 1.39 6.88 -4.40
CA ILE A 73 2.82 6.74 -4.67
C ILE A 73 3.20 7.71 -5.79
N LEU A 74 3.61 8.92 -5.41
CA LEU A 74 4.04 9.97 -6.32
C LEU A 74 5.47 9.71 -6.79
N SER A 75 5.59 9.10 -7.97
CA SER A 75 6.85 8.81 -8.66
C SER A 75 7.15 9.81 -9.78
N GLN A 76 8.34 9.71 -10.38
CA GLN A 76 8.85 10.66 -11.38
C GLN A 76 7.87 10.91 -12.54
N ASN A 77 7.22 9.87 -13.06
CA ASN A 77 6.35 9.96 -14.23
C ASN A 77 4.86 9.89 -13.89
N TYR A 78 4.47 9.99 -12.62
CA TYR A 78 3.08 9.88 -12.17
C TYR A 78 2.14 10.78 -12.97
N ALA A 79 2.48 12.07 -13.08
CA ALA A 79 1.66 13.07 -13.77
C ALA A 79 1.56 12.85 -15.30
N SER A 80 2.37 11.98 -15.90
CA SER A 80 2.27 11.69 -17.33
C SER A 80 1.10 10.75 -17.68
N SER A 81 0.54 10.04 -16.69
CA SER A 81 -0.65 9.18 -16.86
C SER A 81 -1.90 10.02 -16.57
N THR A 82 -2.77 10.18 -17.57
CA THR A 82 -4.08 10.78 -17.34
C THR A 82 -4.90 9.96 -16.35
N TRP A 83 -4.72 8.63 -16.37
CA TRP A 83 -5.38 7.71 -15.44
C TRP A 83 -5.01 8.01 -13.99
N CYS A 84 -3.71 8.06 -13.66
CA CYS A 84 -3.25 8.40 -12.30
C CYS A 84 -3.73 9.78 -11.83
N LEU A 85 -3.94 10.72 -12.75
CA LEU A 85 -4.46 12.06 -12.43
C LEU A 85 -5.97 12.06 -12.19
N GLU A 86 -6.75 11.29 -12.95
CA GLU A 86 -8.19 11.11 -12.73
C GLU A 86 -8.46 10.38 -11.41
N GLU A 87 -7.66 9.35 -11.09
CA GLU A 87 -7.69 8.69 -9.78
C GLU A 87 -7.42 9.69 -8.65
N LEU A 88 -6.38 10.50 -8.78
CA LEU A 88 -6.02 11.48 -7.77
C LEU A 88 -7.15 12.48 -7.50
N VAL A 89 -7.81 12.96 -8.57
CA VAL A 89 -8.98 13.84 -8.45
C VAL A 89 -10.08 13.13 -7.67
N LYS A 90 -10.41 11.88 -8.02
CA LYS A 90 -11.47 11.14 -7.35
C LYS A 90 -11.14 10.82 -5.88
N ILE A 91 -9.89 10.50 -5.58
CA ILE A 91 -9.42 10.26 -4.20
C ILE A 91 -9.59 11.53 -3.35
N LEU A 92 -9.20 12.70 -3.87
CA LEU A 92 -9.35 13.96 -3.15
C LEU A 92 -10.82 14.38 -3.01
N GLU A 93 -11.66 14.05 -3.98
CA GLU A 93 -13.12 14.19 -3.84
C GLU A 93 -13.65 13.34 -2.68
N CYS A 94 -13.27 12.05 -2.61
CA CYS A 94 -13.66 11.15 -1.52
C CYS A 94 -13.14 11.60 -0.15
N ARG A 95 -11.90 12.12 -0.10
CA ARG A 95 -11.34 12.75 1.10
C ARG A 95 -12.23 13.88 1.60
N ASN A 96 -12.62 14.78 0.69
CA ASN A 96 -13.34 16.01 1.04
C ASN A 96 -14.83 15.77 1.32
N THR A 97 -15.43 14.73 0.74
CA THR A 97 -16.88 14.46 0.86
C THR A 97 -17.22 13.31 1.82
N MET A 98 -16.33 12.33 1.96
CA MET A 98 -16.55 11.10 2.76
C MET A 98 -15.57 10.99 3.94
N GLY A 99 -14.61 11.90 4.07
CA GLY A 99 -13.61 11.85 5.14
C GLY A 99 -12.56 10.75 4.98
N GLN A 100 -12.39 10.21 3.76
CA GLN A 100 -11.38 9.20 3.47
C GLN A 100 -9.98 9.68 3.84
N LEU A 101 -9.18 8.80 4.46
CA LEU A 101 -7.77 9.10 4.76
C LEU A 101 -6.94 9.09 3.48
N VAL A 102 -6.04 10.06 3.33
CA VAL A 102 -5.11 10.14 2.18
C VAL A 102 -3.68 10.25 2.68
N LEU A 103 -2.81 9.34 2.23
CA LEU A 103 -1.41 9.24 2.61
C LEU A 103 -0.51 9.39 1.37
N PRO A 104 0.01 10.60 1.08
CA PRO A 104 0.97 10.76 0.00
C PRO A 104 2.35 10.23 0.37
N ASN A 105 2.93 9.49 -0.57
CA ASN A 105 4.26 8.92 -0.50
C ASN A 105 5.07 9.38 -1.72
N PHE A 106 6.04 10.25 -1.47
CA PHE A 106 6.90 10.81 -2.50
C PHE A 106 8.08 9.86 -2.76
N TYR A 107 7.97 9.08 -3.83
CA TYR A 107 8.93 8.04 -4.17
C TYR A 107 9.97 8.56 -5.17
N ASN A 108 11.16 8.87 -4.65
CA ASN A 108 12.29 9.46 -5.37
C ASN A 108 11.97 10.80 -6.04
N VAL A 109 10.97 11.51 -5.51
CA VAL A 109 10.53 12.83 -5.93
C VAL A 109 10.49 13.75 -4.72
N ASP A 110 10.91 15.00 -4.89
CA ASP A 110 10.77 16.01 -3.85
C ASP A 110 9.31 16.56 -3.83
N PRO A 111 8.64 16.66 -2.68
CA PRO A 111 7.29 17.21 -2.59
C PRO A 111 7.12 18.59 -3.26
N SER A 112 8.16 19.42 -3.23
CA SER A 112 8.17 20.74 -3.87
C SER A 112 8.05 20.66 -5.39
N VAL A 113 8.63 19.63 -6.02
CA VAL A 113 8.53 19.38 -7.46
C VAL A 113 7.09 19.08 -7.86
N VAL A 114 6.40 18.25 -7.07
CA VAL A 114 4.97 17.94 -7.28
C VAL A 114 4.12 19.19 -7.06
N ARG A 115 4.36 19.91 -5.96
CA ARG A 115 3.55 21.06 -5.53
C ARG A 115 3.59 22.21 -6.53
N LYS A 116 4.76 22.49 -7.09
CA LYS A 116 5.03 23.61 -8.02
C LYS A 116 4.98 23.20 -9.49
N HIS A 117 4.68 21.92 -9.77
CA HIS A 117 4.71 21.35 -11.12
C HIS A 117 6.04 21.61 -11.84
N GLU A 118 7.15 21.31 -11.18
CA GLU A 118 8.49 21.43 -11.77
C GLU A 118 8.90 20.10 -12.44
N ARG A 119 9.96 20.14 -13.27
CA ARG A 119 10.57 18.96 -13.91
C ARG A 119 9.51 18.12 -14.65
N SER A 120 9.53 16.79 -14.47
CA SER A 120 8.62 15.85 -15.14
C SER A 120 7.14 16.15 -14.90
N PHE A 121 6.76 16.70 -13.73
CA PHE A 121 5.37 17.07 -13.44
C PHE A 121 4.93 18.24 -14.31
N GLY A 122 5.77 19.27 -14.44
CA GLY A 122 5.50 20.42 -15.32
C GLY A 122 5.47 20.05 -16.79
N GLU A 123 6.45 19.25 -17.23
CA GLU A 123 6.52 18.74 -18.61
C GLU A 123 5.26 17.95 -18.97
N ALA A 124 4.77 17.10 -18.04
CA ALA A 124 3.53 16.36 -18.22
C ALA A 124 2.31 17.28 -18.30
N MET A 125 2.19 18.30 -17.43
CA MET A 125 1.09 19.26 -17.50
C MET A 125 1.06 19.99 -18.84
N VAL A 126 2.20 20.52 -19.31
CA VAL A 126 2.31 21.21 -20.61
C VAL A 126 1.93 20.28 -21.77
N LYS A 127 2.32 19.00 -21.69
CA LYS A 127 1.93 18.00 -22.70
C LYS A 127 0.41 17.79 -22.70
N HIS A 128 -0.21 17.65 -21.54
CA HIS A 128 -1.65 17.49 -21.42
C HIS A 128 -2.42 18.71 -21.92
N GLU A 129 -1.98 19.93 -21.63
CA GLU A 129 -2.59 21.16 -22.16
C GLU A 129 -2.57 21.19 -23.70
N LYS A 130 -1.49 20.71 -24.31
CA LYS A 130 -1.36 20.65 -25.77
C LYS A 130 -2.25 19.59 -26.41
N THR A 131 -2.44 18.46 -25.74
CA THR A 131 -3.25 17.34 -26.25
C THR A 131 -4.75 17.56 -26.01
N LEU A 132 -5.12 18.13 -24.86
CA LEU A 132 -6.50 18.30 -24.40
C LEU A 132 -7.00 19.73 -24.55
N LYS A 133 -6.67 20.41 -25.66
CA LYS A 133 -7.01 21.83 -25.88
C LYS A 133 -8.50 22.18 -25.67
N GLN A 134 -9.39 21.20 -25.84
CA GLN A 134 -10.84 21.37 -25.65
C GLN A 134 -11.30 21.14 -24.21
N ASP A 135 -10.48 20.53 -23.34
CA ASP A 135 -10.78 20.22 -21.95
C ASP A 135 -9.71 20.77 -20.99
N MET A 136 -9.47 22.08 -21.09
CA MET A 136 -8.56 22.79 -20.19
C MET A 136 -9.03 22.75 -18.73
N ASN A 137 -10.30 22.44 -18.48
CA ASN A 137 -10.82 22.30 -17.12
C ASN A 137 -10.28 21.04 -16.44
N LYS A 138 -10.16 19.91 -17.16
CA LYS A 138 -9.47 18.72 -16.64
C LYS A 138 -8.04 19.02 -16.20
N VAL A 139 -7.26 19.67 -17.07
CA VAL A 139 -5.85 19.95 -16.74
C VAL A 139 -5.72 20.87 -15.52
N LYS A 140 -6.60 21.86 -15.38
CA LYS A 140 -6.68 22.69 -14.17
C LYS A 140 -7.02 21.89 -12.92
N ASN A 141 -7.97 20.95 -13.02
CA ASN A 141 -8.33 20.07 -11.90
C ASN A 141 -7.17 19.16 -11.50
N TRP A 142 -6.45 18.59 -12.47
CA TRP A 142 -5.26 17.77 -12.22
C TRP A 142 -4.14 18.58 -11.55
N SER A 143 -3.86 19.78 -12.07
CA SER A 143 -2.89 20.70 -11.48
C SER A 143 -3.23 21.01 -10.01
N LYS A 144 -4.51 21.36 -9.74
CA LYS A 144 -5.00 21.61 -8.38
C LYS A 144 -4.87 20.38 -7.49
N ALA A 145 -5.23 19.20 -7.98
CA ALA A 145 -5.16 17.95 -7.25
C ALA A 145 -3.72 17.59 -6.86
N LEU A 146 -2.76 17.75 -7.78
CA LEU A 146 -1.33 17.57 -7.52
C LEU A 146 -0.80 18.55 -6.45
N SER A 147 -1.20 19.82 -6.52
CA SER A 147 -0.82 20.80 -5.50
C SER A 147 -1.47 20.48 -4.15
N GLU A 148 -2.74 20.09 -4.12
CA GLU A 148 -3.47 19.73 -2.90
C GLU A 148 -2.82 18.53 -2.20
N VAL A 149 -2.59 17.43 -2.93
CA VAL A 149 -1.98 16.23 -2.36
C VAL A 149 -0.55 16.50 -1.88
N ALA A 150 0.22 17.33 -2.59
CA ALA A 150 1.58 17.68 -2.20
C ALA A 150 1.67 18.61 -0.97
N ASN A 151 0.54 19.18 -0.53
CA ASN A 151 0.42 19.97 0.69
C ASN A 151 -0.04 19.14 1.90
N LEU A 152 -0.49 17.90 1.71
CA LEU A 152 -0.81 17.01 2.81
C LEU A 152 0.47 16.50 3.49
N ALA A 153 0.37 16.16 4.78
CA ALA A 153 1.45 15.47 5.48
C ALA A 153 1.67 14.09 4.85
N GLY A 154 2.90 13.80 4.43
CA GLY A 154 3.26 12.56 3.75
C GLY A 154 4.70 12.15 4.03
N TRP A 155 5.11 11.04 3.42
CA TRP A 155 6.45 10.47 3.61
C TRP A 155 7.27 10.59 2.33
N ASN A 156 8.56 10.84 2.48
CA ASN A 156 9.50 10.93 1.37
C ASN A 156 10.52 9.78 1.48
N SER A 157 10.78 9.10 0.36
CA SER A 157 11.77 8.02 0.27
C SER A 157 13.21 8.53 0.29
N HIS A 158 13.44 9.84 0.10
CA HIS A 158 14.76 10.42 -0.05
C HIS A 158 15.70 10.04 1.11
N LYS A 159 16.88 9.51 0.76
CA LYS A 159 17.92 9.02 1.68
C LYS A 159 17.47 7.88 2.63
N LYS A 160 16.44 7.12 2.27
CA LYS A 160 16.00 5.93 3.02
C LYS A 160 16.14 4.67 2.17
N PRO A 161 16.65 3.56 2.73
CA PRO A 161 16.51 2.25 2.10
C PRO A 161 15.03 1.91 1.89
N GLU A 162 14.68 1.37 0.73
CA GLU A 162 13.29 1.04 0.37
C GLU A 162 12.58 0.17 1.43
N PRO A 163 13.19 -0.90 1.98
CA PRO A 163 12.51 -1.72 3.00
C PRO A 163 12.23 -0.95 4.29
N LYS A 164 13.04 0.05 4.63
CA LYS A 164 12.77 0.91 5.80
C LYS A 164 11.60 1.83 5.50
N PHE A 165 11.54 2.40 4.30
CA PHE A 165 10.46 3.27 3.87
C PHE A 165 9.11 2.53 3.85
N ILE A 166 9.06 1.31 3.30
CA ILE A 166 7.87 0.45 3.33
C ILE A 166 7.39 0.21 4.76
N ARG A 167 8.31 -0.16 5.67
CA ARG A 167 7.97 -0.40 7.09
C ARG A 167 7.35 0.84 7.75
N GLU A 168 7.90 2.02 7.51
CA GLU A 168 7.34 3.27 8.04
C GLU A 168 5.90 3.52 7.54
N ILE A 169 5.61 3.22 6.27
CA ILE A 169 4.28 3.36 5.69
C ILE A 169 3.30 2.37 6.31
N VAL A 170 3.68 1.09 6.42
CA VAL A 170 2.84 0.04 7.02
C VAL A 170 2.52 0.38 8.48
N ILE A 171 3.51 0.80 9.28
CA ILE A 171 3.30 1.24 10.66
C ILE A 171 2.27 2.36 10.72
N GLU A 172 2.37 3.35 9.82
CA GLU A 172 1.42 4.46 9.82
C GLU A 172 0.00 4.02 9.47
N VAL A 173 -0.16 3.16 8.46
CA VAL A 173 -1.45 2.59 8.10
C VAL A 173 -2.07 1.87 9.29
N LEU A 174 -1.27 1.02 9.97
CA LEU A 174 -1.74 0.28 11.13
C LEU A 174 -2.21 1.19 12.26
N LYS A 175 -1.45 2.24 12.57
CA LYS A 175 -1.82 3.24 13.58
C LYS A 175 -3.10 3.98 13.21
N LYS A 176 -3.22 4.43 11.96
CA LYS A 176 -4.35 5.27 11.53
C LYS A 176 -5.64 4.50 11.33
N LEU A 177 -5.57 3.26 10.85
CA LEU A 177 -6.76 2.46 10.57
C LEU A 177 -7.22 1.60 11.74
N PHE A 178 -6.30 1.12 12.57
CA PHE A 178 -6.63 0.18 13.66
C PHE A 178 -6.34 0.74 15.06
N GLY A 179 -5.86 1.99 15.16
CA GLY A 179 -5.64 2.64 16.44
C GLY A 179 -4.50 2.02 17.26
N LEU A 180 -3.60 1.26 16.62
CA LEU A 180 -2.46 0.65 17.31
C LEU A 180 -1.53 1.72 17.89
N SER A 181 -0.93 1.41 19.04
CA SER A 181 0.14 2.25 19.57
C SER A 181 1.37 2.19 18.65
N PRO A 182 2.26 3.20 18.68
CA PRO A 182 3.51 3.15 17.91
C PRO A 182 4.38 1.93 18.25
N GLY A 183 4.34 1.44 19.49
CA GLY A 183 5.07 0.25 19.92
C GLY A 183 4.51 -1.03 19.31
N ASP A 184 3.19 -1.19 19.36
CA ASP A 184 2.51 -2.40 18.85
C ASP A 184 2.63 -2.50 17.33
N ALA A 185 2.40 -1.40 16.61
CA ALA A 185 2.55 -1.36 15.16
C ALA A 185 3.99 -1.69 14.71
N LYS A 186 4.98 -1.21 15.48
CA LYS A 186 6.39 -1.52 15.21
C LYS A 186 6.72 -2.97 15.53
N CYS A 187 6.26 -3.49 16.68
CA CYS A 187 6.47 -4.87 17.09
C CYS A 187 5.99 -5.84 16.02
N LEU A 188 4.75 -5.64 15.54
CA LEU A 188 4.20 -6.40 14.43
C LEU A 188 5.21 -6.37 13.27
N VAL A 189 5.52 -5.19 12.74
CA VAL A 189 6.37 -5.03 11.55
C VAL A 189 7.79 -5.60 11.70
N GLU A 190 8.31 -5.76 12.91
CA GLU A 190 9.66 -6.28 13.18
C GLU A 190 9.75 -7.82 13.26
N GLU A 191 8.64 -8.52 13.52
CA GLU A 191 8.59 -10.00 13.63
C GLU A 191 9.07 -10.74 12.35
N ASP A 192 9.08 -10.07 11.18
CA ASP A 192 9.56 -10.63 9.91
C ASP A 192 11.04 -10.34 9.61
N SER A 193 11.77 -9.72 10.55
CA SER A 193 13.20 -9.48 10.34
C SER A 193 13.96 -10.81 10.47
N PRO A 194 14.85 -11.18 9.53
CA PRO A 194 15.74 -12.31 9.75
C PRO A 194 16.46 -12.06 11.08
N ILE A 195 16.45 -13.07 11.95
CA ILE A 195 17.28 -13.10 13.15
C ILE A 195 18.65 -12.62 12.70
N GLN A 196 19.10 -11.45 13.17
CA GLN A 196 20.49 -11.09 12.99
C GLN A 196 21.24 -12.20 13.71
N ASN A 197 21.87 -13.10 12.96
CA ASN A 197 22.86 -14.02 13.48
C ASN A 197 23.86 -13.13 14.21
N THR A 198 23.67 -13.02 15.52
CA THR A 198 24.61 -12.35 16.38
C THR A 198 25.84 -13.20 16.24
N GLU A 199 26.91 -12.67 15.64
CA GLU A 199 28.21 -13.34 15.70
C GLU A 199 28.54 -13.50 17.18
N VAL A 200 28.26 -14.70 17.70
CA VAL A 200 28.77 -15.13 18.99
C VAL A 200 30.26 -15.26 18.78
N VAL A 201 31.01 -14.20 19.09
CA VAL A 201 32.45 -14.28 19.24
C VAL A 201 32.70 -15.34 20.33
N PRO A 202 33.32 -16.49 20.02
CA PRO A 202 33.56 -17.49 21.03
C PRO A 202 34.61 -16.93 21.99
N SER A 203 34.21 -16.66 23.24
CA SER A 203 35.18 -16.52 24.32
C SER A 203 35.88 -17.87 24.49
N PRO A 204 37.22 -17.91 24.60
CA PRO A 204 37.90 -19.12 24.97
C PRO A 204 37.55 -19.41 26.43
N HIS A 205 37.35 -20.69 26.76
CA HIS A 205 36.97 -21.23 28.07
C HIS A 205 35.46 -21.34 28.32
N SER A 206 34.84 -22.45 27.90
CA SER A 206 34.26 -23.43 28.84
C SER A 206 33.72 -24.65 28.09
N SER A 207 33.70 -25.78 28.78
CA SER A 207 33.67 -27.15 28.27
C SER A 207 32.33 -27.59 27.65
N THR A 208 32.47 -28.46 26.65
CA THR A 208 31.52 -29.32 25.95
C THR A 208 30.23 -29.70 26.69
N LEU A 209 29.08 -29.46 26.06
CA LEU A 209 27.85 -30.25 26.24
C LEU A 209 27.41 -30.78 24.87
N HIS A 210 27.52 -32.09 24.66
CA HIS A 210 27.00 -32.76 23.48
C HIS A 210 25.47 -32.85 23.58
N ILE A 211 24.76 -32.25 22.63
CA ILE A 211 23.36 -32.58 22.31
C ILE A 211 23.36 -33.06 20.86
N ALA A 212 22.86 -34.29 20.65
CA ALA A 212 22.75 -34.90 19.34
C ALA A 212 21.72 -34.15 18.46
N PRO A 213 21.89 -34.08 17.13
CA PRO A 213 20.93 -33.44 16.26
C PRO A 213 19.68 -34.33 16.13
N GLY A 214 18.56 -33.84 16.66
CA GLY A 214 17.23 -34.36 16.32
C GLY A 214 16.89 -33.93 14.90
N HIS A 215 16.54 -34.91 14.06
CA HIS A 215 15.94 -34.70 12.75
C HIS A 215 14.59 -33.98 12.95
N PHE A 216 14.47 -32.74 12.51
CA PHE A 216 13.19 -32.04 12.44
C PHE A 216 12.65 -32.27 11.03
N ASP A 217 11.59 -33.06 10.93
CA ASP A 217 10.95 -33.42 9.67
C ASP A 217 9.99 -32.30 9.25
N TYR A 218 10.31 -31.61 8.16
CA TYR A 218 9.51 -30.50 7.63
C TYR A 218 8.21 -30.97 6.96
N THR A 219 8.05 -32.28 6.71
CA THR A 219 6.86 -32.81 6.04
C THR A 219 5.62 -32.82 6.94
N GLU A 220 5.80 -32.92 8.26
CA GLU A 220 4.70 -32.95 9.23
C GLU A 220 4.01 -31.58 9.38
N VAL A 221 4.75 -30.49 9.17
CA VAL A 221 4.22 -29.11 9.27
C VAL A 221 3.38 -28.75 8.05
N ASP A 222 3.82 -29.18 6.86
CA ASP A 222 3.09 -28.97 5.61
C ASP A 222 1.79 -29.78 5.58
N ASP A 223 1.78 -30.99 6.14
CA ASP A 223 0.56 -31.82 6.23
C ASP A 223 -0.47 -31.21 7.20
N ILE A 224 -0.04 -30.62 8.32
CA ILE A 224 -0.93 -29.93 9.27
C ILE A 224 -1.53 -28.67 8.64
N ILE A 225 -0.72 -27.88 7.92
CA ILE A 225 -1.19 -26.67 7.24
C ILE A 225 -2.19 -27.04 6.12
N SER A 226 -1.89 -28.10 5.36
CA SER A 226 -2.74 -28.58 4.27
C SER A 226 -4.09 -29.16 4.77
N GLN A 227 -4.08 -29.91 5.87
CA GLN A 227 -5.31 -30.39 6.51
C GLN A 227 -6.15 -29.23 7.06
N HIS A 228 -5.53 -28.25 7.72
CA HIS A 228 -6.24 -27.11 8.27
C HIS A 228 -6.86 -26.24 7.15
N TYR A 229 -6.15 -26.08 6.03
CA TYR A 229 -6.67 -25.36 4.87
C TYR A 229 -7.83 -26.10 4.19
N SER A 230 -7.74 -27.43 4.02
CA SER A 230 -8.85 -28.23 3.47
C SER A 230 -10.10 -28.16 4.33
N GLN A 231 -9.94 -28.19 5.66
CA GLN A 231 -11.07 -28.10 6.58
C GLN A 231 -11.76 -26.74 6.52
N LEU A 232 -10.99 -25.65 6.47
CA LEU A 232 -11.53 -24.29 6.29
C LEU A 232 -12.26 -24.12 4.96
N VAL A 233 -11.74 -24.70 3.86
CA VAL A 233 -12.40 -24.65 2.55
C VAL A 233 -13.70 -25.47 2.54
N SER A 234 -13.74 -26.63 3.20
CA SER A 234 -14.97 -27.43 3.32
C SER A 234 -16.04 -26.71 4.12
N GLU A 235 -15.68 -26.13 5.27
CA GLU A 235 -16.61 -25.37 6.11
C GLU A 235 -17.13 -24.11 5.38
N MET A 236 -16.30 -23.49 4.54
CA MET A 236 -16.72 -22.38 3.68
C MET A 236 -17.75 -22.84 2.64
N LEU A 237 -17.50 -23.97 1.96
CA LEU A 237 -18.39 -24.49 0.91
C LEU A 237 -19.74 -24.97 1.46
N ASP A 238 -19.76 -25.55 2.66
CA ASP A 238 -21.00 -25.95 3.33
C ASP A 238 -21.87 -24.75 3.73
N SER A 239 -21.27 -23.56 3.93
CA SER A 239 -22.00 -22.32 4.21
C SER A 239 -22.70 -21.72 2.99
N PHE A 240 -22.36 -22.18 1.77
CA PHE A 240 -22.97 -21.71 0.51
C PHE A 240 -24.10 -22.62 0.00
N TYR A 241 -24.42 -23.73 0.69
CA TYR A 241 -25.42 -24.71 0.29
C TYR A 241 -26.59 -24.88 1.27
N ILE A 242 -26.92 -23.84 2.04
CA ILE A 242 -28.16 -23.73 2.83
C ILE A 242 -29.00 -22.55 2.34
#